data_AF-A0A4Q6AX46-F1
#
_entry.id   AF-A0A4Q6AX46-F1
#
_cell.length_a   1.000
_cell.length_b   1.000
_cell.length_c   1.000
_cell.angle_alpha   90.00
_cell.angle_beta   90.00
_cell.angle_gamma   90.00
#
_symmetry.space_group_name_H-M   'P 1'
#
loop_
_entity.id
_entity.type
_entity.pdbx_description
1 polymer ?
#
loop_
_entity_poly.entity_id
_entity_poly.type
_entity_poly.pdbx_seq_one_letter_code
_entity_poly.pdbx_strand_id
1 'polypeptide(L)'
;MRNLFHALFTTCCFVFCLNAFAGPGNIAPGAKVSVSTSLNEAYKGSNLTDGLIGIDGKGEWACEGVTTDWGYIRFPWAQLDWTQPQRINKVVLYDRPSANEHIAGGKLLFSDGSVVWVNGLPNDGSGKAISFPARSVTWVRFVVTDGTGGDLGLSEMEVFPAAGEGVDFVSRVDPYIETNRGRYFFFITGGVPFGMVGAAPHTRNKNQNGGGYNYNENEILGFGQIHDWMMSGVEIMPSTTASQPALGEKGWKSKFNHDDEIVQPGYHRVFLQDQKIRVEQTATDRVSFYRFQYLQQSDARIIINLGGYLGNSTMENAVVTRISDTEIEGSFSSVKRYWGGPKEVKLFFVIRFDKPFKALNGWKGNSSAQNIASYAGD
;
A
#
# COMPACT_ATOMS: atom_id res chain seq x y z
N MET A 1 26.34 -44.12 -7.72
CA MET A 1 24.87 -43.89 -7.80
C MET A 1 24.33 -42.86 -6.80
N ARG A 2 24.93 -42.64 -5.61
CA ARG A 2 24.45 -41.62 -4.64
C ARG A 2 24.72 -40.15 -5.02
N ASN A 3 25.73 -39.88 -5.86
CA ASN A 3 26.08 -38.50 -6.25
C ASN A 3 25.37 -38.00 -7.52
N LEU A 4 24.66 -38.88 -8.25
CA LEU A 4 23.88 -38.48 -9.44
C LEU A 4 22.47 -37.99 -9.05
N PHE A 5 21.93 -38.48 -7.92
CA PHE A 5 20.62 -38.09 -7.41
C PHE A 5 20.60 -36.71 -6.72
N HIS A 6 21.73 -36.26 -6.13
CA HIS A 6 21.84 -34.90 -5.57
C HIS A 6 21.99 -33.82 -6.66
N ALA A 7 22.63 -34.15 -7.80
CA ALA A 7 22.73 -33.23 -8.92
C ALA A 7 21.37 -33.03 -9.60
N LEU A 8 20.58 -34.11 -9.82
CA LEU A 8 19.27 -34.00 -10.46
C LEU A 8 18.23 -33.24 -9.61
N PHE A 9 18.29 -33.32 -8.27
CA PHE A 9 17.35 -32.60 -7.41
C PHE A 9 17.66 -31.09 -7.35
N THR A 10 18.94 -30.73 -7.39
CA THR A 10 19.38 -29.31 -7.38
C THR A 10 19.13 -28.62 -8.74
N THR A 11 19.14 -29.37 -9.85
CA THR A 11 18.86 -28.81 -11.18
C THR A 11 17.36 -28.76 -11.52
N CYS A 12 16.52 -29.65 -10.97
CA CYS A 12 15.07 -29.60 -11.21
C CYS A 12 14.32 -28.55 -10.38
N CYS A 13 14.86 -28.09 -9.24
CA CYS A 13 14.23 -27.03 -8.45
C CYS A 13 14.37 -25.61 -9.05
N PHE A 14 15.23 -25.40 -10.05
CA PHE A 14 15.41 -24.09 -10.68
C PHE A 14 14.49 -23.83 -11.89
N VAL A 15 13.75 -24.83 -12.37
CA VAL A 15 12.96 -24.72 -13.62
C VAL A 15 11.45 -24.51 -13.39
N PHE A 16 10.96 -24.60 -12.15
CA PHE A 16 9.54 -24.36 -11.81
C PHE A 16 9.31 -23.54 -10.52
N CYS A 17 10.29 -22.75 -10.09
CA CYS A 17 9.96 -21.60 -9.27
C CYS A 17 9.36 -20.55 -10.21
N LEU A 18 8.05 -20.67 -10.48
CA LEU A 18 7.25 -19.49 -10.81
C LEU A 18 7.58 -18.48 -9.71
N ASN A 19 8.33 -17.45 -10.04
CA ASN A 19 8.58 -16.35 -9.12
C ASN A 19 7.20 -15.80 -8.76
N ALA A 20 6.70 -16.18 -7.60
CA ALA A 20 5.50 -15.58 -7.02
C ALA A 20 5.91 -14.18 -6.60
N PHE A 21 5.79 -13.23 -7.52
CA PHE A 21 5.98 -11.83 -7.23
C PHE A 21 4.75 -11.37 -6.44
N ALA A 22 4.92 -11.14 -5.13
CA ALA A 22 3.98 -10.31 -4.40
C ALA A 22 4.01 -8.92 -5.03
N GLY A 23 2.88 -8.49 -5.59
CA GLY A 23 2.78 -7.23 -6.31
C GLY A 23 1.33 -6.79 -6.39
N PRO A 24 1.07 -5.60 -6.94
CA PRO A 24 -0.27 -5.01 -6.92
C PRO A 24 -1.30 -5.77 -7.78
N GLY A 25 -0.90 -6.74 -8.61
CA GLY A 25 -1.81 -7.40 -9.56
C GLY A 25 -2.36 -6.48 -10.65
N ASN A 26 -1.79 -5.27 -10.80
CA ASN A 26 -2.09 -4.33 -11.87
C ASN A 26 -1.52 -4.84 -13.20
N ILE A 27 -2.36 -4.97 -14.22
CA ILE A 27 -1.99 -5.44 -15.57
C ILE A 27 -1.79 -4.31 -16.59
N ALA A 28 -1.99 -3.04 -16.19
CA ALA A 28 -1.81 -1.88 -17.06
C ALA A 28 -0.39 -1.75 -17.64
N PRO A 29 0.71 -2.03 -16.89
CA PRO A 29 2.06 -1.95 -17.45
C PRO A 29 2.34 -2.96 -18.58
N GLY A 30 1.51 -4.00 -18.71
CA GLY A 30 1.59 -4.97 -19.80
C GLY A 30 0.86 -4.53 -21.08
N ALA A 31 0.18 -3.39 -21.08
CA ALA A 31 -0.56 -2.86 -22.22
C ALA A 31 0.32 -1.95 -23.08
N LYS A 32 -0.01 -1.87 -24.37
CA LYS A 32 0.44 -0.76 -25.22
C LYS A 32 -0.37 0.48 -24.87
N VAL A 33 0.30 1.57 -24.54
CA VAL A 33 -0.34 2.85 -24.22
C VAL A 33 -0.48 3.72 -25.47
N SER A 34 -1.67 4.27 -25.67
CA SER A 34 -1.95 5.30 -26.69
C SER A 34 -2.70 6.47 -26.04
N VAL A 35 -2.34 7.71 -26.37
CA VAL A 35 -2.95 8.92 -25.81
C VAL A 35 -3.34 9.90 -26.92
N SER A 36 -4.24 10.82 -26.63
CA SER A 36 -4.69 11.83 -27.59
C SER A 36 -3.56 12.73 -28.08
N THR A 37 -2.78 13.26 -27.15
CA THR A 37 -1.57 14.09 -27.35
C THR A 37 -0.69 13.98 -26.11
N SER A 38 0.53 14.51 -26.15
CA SER A 38 1.42 14.60 -25.00
C SER A 38 2.05 15.99 -24.96
N LEU A 39 2.00 16.65 -23.80
CA LEU A 39 2.49 18.02 -23.63
C LEU A 39 3.96 18.17 -24.06
N ASN A 40 4.80 17.22 -23.68
CA ASN A 40 6.19 17.06 -24.09
C ASN A 40 6.71 15.69 -23.61
N GLU A 41 8.00 15.40 -23.82
CA GLU A 41 8.64 14.13 -23.41
C GLU A 41 8.56 13.83 -21.91
N ALA A 42 8.50 14.85 -21.04
CA ALA A 42 8.34 14.63 -19.61
C ALA A 42 6.93 14.16 -19.23
N TYR A 43 5.93 14.39 -20.09
CA TYR A 43 4.51 14.08 -19.89
C TYR A 43 3.96 13.10 -20.93
N LYS A 44 4.82 12.23 -21.45
CA LYS A 44 4.47 11.25 -22.50
C LYS A 44 3.49 10.19 -21.99
N GLY A 45 2.71 9.61 -22.91
CA GLY A 45 1.70 8.61 -22.58
C GLY A 45 2.21 7.39 -21.82
N SER A 46 3.47 6.96 -22.02
CA SER A 46 4.02 5.79 -21.30
C SER A 46 4.13 5.97 -19.78
N ASN A 47 4.09 7.21 -19.30
CA ASN A 47 4.11 7.52 -17.86
C ASN A 47 2.82 7.06 -17.16
N LEU A 48 1.71 6.95 -17.90
CA LEU A 48 0.41 6.54 -17.39
C LEU A 48 0.41 5.18 -16.67
N THR A 49 1.41 4.33 -16.95
CA THR A 49 1.51 2.95 -16.45
C THR A 49 2.90 2.66 -15.85
N ASP A 50 3.61 3.67 -15.34
CA ASP A 50 5.01 3.53 -14.91
C ASP A 50 5.19 3.20 -13.41
N GLY A 51 4.10 3.26 -12.62
CA GLY A 51 4.09 2.99 -11.19
C GLY A 51 4.49 4.18 -10.30
N LEU A 52 4.69 5.37 -10.87
CA LEU A 52 4.99 6.61 -10.14
C LEU A 52 3.71 7.41 -9.89
N ILE A 53 2.98 6.97 -8.87
CA ILE A 53 1.63 7.46 -8.61
C ILE A 53 1.64 8.69 -7.68
N GLY A 54 0.97 9.77 -8.06
CA GLY A 54 0.71 10.95 -7.24
C GLY A 54 1.95 11.76 -6.87
N ILE A 55 3.02 11.73 -7.69
CA ILE A 55 4.22 12.55 -7.48
C ILE A 55 4.19 13.74 -8.45
N ASP A 56 4.06 14.94 -7.91
CA ASP A 56 3.99 16.16 -8.72
C ASP A 56 5.23 16.32 -9.62
N GLY A 57 4.99 16.48 -10.92
CA GLY A 57 6.01 16.64 -11.95
C GLY A 57 6.82 15.38 -12.29
N LYS A 58 6.40 14.18 -11.83
CA LYS A 58 7.12 12.92 -12.10
C LYS A 58 6.15 11.78 -12.40
N GLY A 59 6.36 11.13 -13.54
CA GLY A 59 5.57 9.96 -13.94
C GLY A 59 4.13 10.29 -14.31
N GLU A 60 3.86 11.55 -14.67
CA GLU A 60 2.52 11.97 -15.11
C GLU A 60 2.43 11.92 -16.63
N TRP A 61 1.27 11.55 -17.17
CA TRP A 61 0.89 11.90 -18.54
C TRP A 61 0.05 13.17 -18.52
N ALA A 62 0.31 14.09 -19.45
CA ALA A 62 -0.52 15.27 -19.68
C ALA A 62 -0.67 15.53 -21.17
N CYS A 63 -1.83 16.01 -21.59
CA CYS A 63 -2.11 16.35 -22.98
C CYS A 63 -1.50 17.72 -23.36
N GLU A 64 -1.38 18.00 -24.65
CA GLU A 64 -1.19 19.38 -25.12
C GLU A 64 -2.47 20.18 -24.83
N GLY A 65 -2.42 21.12 -23.89
CA GLY A 65 -3.60 21.84 -23.44
C GLY A 65 -4.15 22.83 -24.44
N VAL A 66 -5.49 22.90 -24.53
CA VAL A 66 -6.20 23.95 -25.25
C VAL A 66 -7.41 24.36 -24.42
N THR A 67 -7.30 25.54 -23.81
CA THR A 67 -8.39 26.18 -23.07
C THR A 67 -8.56 27.61 -23.54
N THR A 68 -9.77 27.95 -23.94
CA THR A 68 -10.12 29.30 -24.44
C THR A 68 -10.62 30.18 -23.31
N ASP A 69 -10.51 31.50 -23.44
CA ASP A 69 -10.99 32.47 -22.44
C ASP A 69 -12.49 32.38 -22.12
N TRP A 70 -13.32 31.83 -23.01
CA TRP A 70 -14.75 31.59 -22.80
C TRP A 70 -15.08 30.19 -22.26
N GLY A 71 -14.08 29.43 -21.83
CA GLY A 71 -14.26 28.18 -21.08
C GLY A 71 -14.36 26.89 -21.89
N TYR A 72 -14.14 26.90 -23.21
CA TYR A 72 -13.96 25.65 -23.96
C TYR A 72 -12.63 24.98 -23.57
N ILE A 73 -12.69 23.69 -23.24
CA ILE A 73 -11.53 22.83 -22.94
C ILE A 73 -11.52 21.66 -23.94
N ARG A 74 -10.37 21.40 -24.58
CA ARG A 74 -10.18 20.18 -25.38
C ARG A 74 -9.91 18.99 -24.47
N PHE A 75 -10.93 18.19 -24.19
CA PHE A 75 -10.78 17.03 -23.33
C PHE A 75 -9.93 15.91 -23.96
N PRO A 76 -8.92 15.40 -23.24
CA PRO A 76 -8.03 14.34 -23.74
C PRO A 76 -8.61 12.93 -23.54
N TRP A 77 -7.91 11.94 -24.09
CA TRP A 77 -8.18 10.52 -23.83
C TRP A 77 -6.88 9.72 -23.73
N ALA A 78 -6.93 8.62 -22.98
CA ALA A 78 -5.86 7.64 -22.86
C ALA A 78 -6.42 6.21 -23.01
N GLN A 79 -5.67 5.34 -23.68
CA GLN A 79 -6.06 3.97 -23.98
C GLN A 79 -4.93 2.99 -23.66
N LEU A 80 -5.33 1.84 -23.12
CA LEU A 80 -4.49 0.67 -22.89
C LEU A 80 -4.98 -0.47 -23.78
N ASP A 81 -4.08 -1.01 -24.61
CA ASP A 81 -4.33 -2.12 -25.53
C ASP A 81 -3.53 -3.37 -25.15
N TRP A 82 -4.18 -4.51 -24.99
CA TRP A 82 -3.53 -5.81 -24.79
C TRP A 82 -3.60 -6.68 -26.05
N THR A 83 -2.57 -7.48 -26.27
CA THR A 83 -2.51 -8.42 -27.40
C THR A 83 -3.48 -9.59 -27.26
N GLN A 84 -3.86 -9.93 -26.03
CA GLN A 84 -4.81 -10.98 -25.70
C GLN A 84 -5.96 -10.41 -24.86
N PRO A 85 -7.20 -10.94 -25.00
CA PRO A 85 -8.32 -10.52 -24.17
C PRO A 85 -8.01 -10.67 -22.67
N GLN A 86 -8.22 -9.61 -21.92
CA GLN A 86 -8.08 -9.56 -20.47
C GLN A 86 -9.46 -9.54 -19.82
N ARG A 87 -9.66 -10.39 -18.81
CA ARG A 87 -10.87 -10.37 -18.00
C ARG A 87 -10.67 -9.42 -16.82
N ILE A 88 -11.33 -8.26 -16.82
CA ILE A 88 -11.13 -7.19 -15.83
C ILE A 88 -12.44 -6.77 -15.17
N ASN A 89 -12.36 -6.23 -13.96
CA ASN A 89 -13.52 -5.73 -13.20
C ASN A 89 -13.25 -4.47 -12.37
N LYS A 90 -12.02 -3.97 -12.33
CA LYS A 90 -11.64 -2.77 -11.59
C LYS A 90 -10.60 -1.97 -12.36
N VAL A 91 -10.79 -0.66 -12.41
CA VAL A 91 -9.81 0.33 -12.85
C VAL A 91 -9.60 1.30 -11.69
N VAL A 92 -8.37 1.74 -11.44
CA VAL A 92 -8.08 2.84 -10.52
C VAL A 92 -7.45 3.97 -11.32
N LEU A 93 -8.05 5.15 -11.23
CA LEU A 93 -7.56 6.36 -11.90
C LEU A 93 -6.96 7.30 -10.86
N TYR A 94 -5.83 7.89 -11.21
CA TYR A 94 -5.14 8.87 -10.40
C TYR A 94 -4.99 10.14 -11.20
N ASP A 95 -5.65 11.21 -10.77
CA ASP A 95 -5.37 12.52 -11.35
C ASP A 95 -3.96 12.98 -10.99
N ARG A 96 -3.50 14.01 -11.70
CA ARG A 96 -2.28 14.73 -11.34
C ARG A 96 -2.46 15.38 -9.96
N PRO A 97 -1.45 15.35 -9.08
CA PRO A 97 -1.53 15.99 -7.76
C PRO A 97 -1.42 17.52 -7.81
N SER A 98 -1.16 18.12 -8.98
CA SER A 98 -1.06 19.57 -9.16
C SER A 98 -2.43 20.23 -9.09
N ALA A 99 -2.60 21.25 -8.24
CA ALA A 99 -3.88 21.91 -8.03
C ALA A 99 -4.40 22.74 -9.22
N ASN A 100 -3.57 22.97 -10.25
CA ASN A 100 -3.92 23.82 -11.40
C ASN A 100 -4.70 23.08 -12.49
N GLU A 101 -4.55 21.76 -12.56
CA GLU A 101 -5.10 20.90 -13.61
C GLU A 101 -5.93 19.83 -12.92
N HIS A 102 -7.24 19.79 -13.19
CA HIS A 102 -8.15 18.86 -12.52
C HIS A 102 -9.06 18.18 -13.53
N ILE A 103 -8.95 16.86 -13.65
CA ILE A 103 -9.97 16.04 -14.29
C ILE A 103 -11.03 15.74 -13.24
N ALA A 104 -12.25 16.26 -13.42
CA ALA A 104 -13.36 16.01 -12.50
C ALA A 104 -14.14 14.73 -12.85
N GLY A 105 -14.14 14.33 -14.13
CA GLY A 105 -14.89 13.17 -14.59
C GLY A 105 -14.63 12.76 -16.04
N GLY A 106 -15.19 11.60 -16.40
CA GLY A 106 -15.00 10.99 -17.70
C GLY A 106 -15.80 9.71 -17.88
N LYS A 107 -15.39 8.91 -18.85
CA LYS A 107 -15.95 7.58 -19.08
C LYS A 107 -14.88 6.60 -19.52
N LEU A 108 -14.98 5.38 -19.01
CA LEU A 108 -14.27 4.22 -19.51
C LEU A 108 -15.08 3.61 -20.66
N LEU A 109 -14.45 3.49 -21.82
CA LEU A 109 -14.93 2.75 -22.98
C LEU A 109 -14.14 1.44 -23.08
N PHE A 110 -14.80 0.37 -23.52
CA PHE A 110 -14.19 -0.95 -23.62
C PHE A 110 -14.36 -1.53 -25.04
N SER A 111 -13.49 -2.49 -25.38
CA SER A 111 -13.50 -3.15 -26.70
C SER A 111 -14.77 -3.92 -27.03
N ASP A 112 -15.56 -4.30 -26.03
CA ASP A 112 -16.87 -4.93 -26.19
C ASP A 112 -18.01 -3.91 -26.45
N GLY A 113 -17.67 -2.62 -26.56
CA GLY A 113 -18.61 -1.51 -26.79
C GLY A 113 -19.28 -0.98 -25.52
N SER A 114 -19.01 -1.57 -24.36
CA SER A 114 -19.58 -1.12 -23.09
C SER A 114 -18.95 0.19 -22.59
N VAL A 115 -19.68 0.88 -21.70
CA VAL A 115 -19.28 2.17 -21.11
C VAL A 115 -19.50 2.15 -19.61
N VAL A 116 -18.57 2.73 -18.85
CA VAL A 116 -18.70 2.97 -17.41
C VAL A 116 -18.34 4.44 -17.13
N TRP A 117 -19.24 5.16 -16.45
CA TRP A 117 -19.01 6.56 -16.10
C TRP A 117 -18.09 6.70 -14.89
N VAL A 118 -17.24 7.72 -14.91
CA VAL A 118 -16.33 8.09 -13.83
C VAL A 118 -16.68 9.50 -13.39
N ASN A 119 -16.99 9.67 -12.10
CA ASN A 119 -17.34 10.96 -11.52
C ASN A 119 -16.55 11.18 -10.24
N GLY A 120 -16.18 12.44 -9.97
CA GLY A 120 -15.53 12.83 -8.72
C GLY A 120 -14.14 12.24 -8.58
N LEU A 121 -13.32 12.35 -9.62
CA LEU A 121 -11.91 12.02 -9.53
C LEU A 121 -11.20 13.06 -8.62
N PRO A 122 -10.46 12.65 -7.57
CA PRO A 122 -9.85 13.58 -6.63
C PRO A 122 -8.73 14.43 -7.24
N ASN A 123 -8.70 15.73 -6.91
CA ASN A 123 -7.67 16.69 -7.35
C ASN A 123 -6.41 16.73 -6.45
N ASP A 124 -6.09 15.63 -5.77
CA ASP A 124 -4.97 15.59 -4.81
C ASP A 124 -4.02 14.41 -5.06
N GLY A 125 -4.14 13.78 -6.23
CA GLY A 125 -3.39 12.60 -6.62
C GLY A 125 -3.80 11.31 -5.91
N SER A 126 -4.86 11.31 -5.10
CA SER A 126 -5.42 10.08 -4.54
C SER A 126 -6.23 9.31 -5.57
N GLY A 127 -6.22 7.99 -5.44
CA GLY A 127 -6.89 7.09 -6.38
C GLY A 127 -8.41 7.12 -6.30
N LYS A 128 -9.06 6.94 -7.45
CA LYS A 128 -10.48 6.62 -7.58
C LYS A 128 -10.65 5.21 -8.13
N ALA A 129 -11.20 4.30 -7.34
CA ALA A 129 -11.55 2.96 -7.80
C ALA A 129 -12.91 2.96 -8.53
N ILE A 130 -12.92 2.36 -9.71
CA ILE A 130 -14.11 2.14 -10.53
C ILE A 130 -14.28 0.63 -10.71
N SER A 131 -15.23 0.07 -9.96
CA SER A 131 -15.58 -1.35 -10.03
C SER A 131 -16.79 -1.57 -10.95
N PHE A 132 -16.79 -2.65 -11.71
CA PHE A 132 -17.85 -3.00 -12.65
C PHE A 132 -17.97 -4.52 -12.84
N PRO A 133 -19.09 -5.03 -13.37
CA PRO A 133 -19.21 -6.45 -13.69
C PRO A 133 -18.08 -6.91 -14.61
N ALA A 134 -17.47 -8.06 -14.26
CA ALA A 134 -16.33 -8.61 -14.97
C ALA A 134 -16.62 -8.78 -16.46
N ARG A 135 -15.70 -8.34 -17.30
CA ARG A 135 -15.81 -8.40 -18.77
C ARG A 135 -14.46 -8.73 -19.40
N SER A 136 -14.51 -9.33 -20.59
CA SER A 136 -13.33 -9.70 -21.37
C SER A 136 -13.10 -8.67 -22.48
N VAL A 137 -11.98 -7.95 -22.42
CA VAL A 137 -11.68 -6.82 -23.31
C VAL A 137 -10.26 -6.89 -23.83
N THR A 138 -10.01 -6.37 -25.03
CA THR A 138 -8.67 -6.18 -25.59
C THR A 138 -8.15 -4.76 -25.41
N TRP A 139 -9.03 -3.80 -25.12
CA TRP A 139 -8.63 -2.44 -24.76
C TRP A 139 -9.62 -1.79 -23.79
N VAL A 140 -9.12 -0.83 -23.02
CA VAL A 140 -9.89 0.12 -22.23
C VAL A 140 -9.40 1.53 -22.52
N ARG A 141 -10.32 2.47 -22.71
CA ARG A 141 -10.02 3.89 -22.96
C ARG A 141 -10.73 4.76 -21.94
N PHE A 142 -9.98 5.61 -21.25
CA PHE A 142 -10.54 6.71 -20.49
C PHE A 142 -10.67 7.94 -21.39
N VAL A 143 -11.88 8.48 -21.47
CA VAL A 143 -12.19 9.73 -22.18
C VAL A 143 -12.65 10.75 -21.16
N VAL A 144 -11.92 11.86 -21.06
CA VAL A 144 -12.28 12.96 -20.17
C VAL A 144 -13.55 13.63 -20.68
N THR A 145 -14.45 13.99 -19.76
CA THR A 145 -15.69 14.70 -20.08
C THR A 145 -15.95 15.90 -19.20
N ASP A 146 -15.18 16.06 -18.12
CA ASP A 146 -15.28 17.18 -17.19
C ASP A 146 -13.92 17.43 -16.52
N GLY A 147 -13.58 18.72 -16.34
CA GLY A 147 -12.31 19.14 -15.77
C GLY A 147 -12.05 20.64 -15.91
N THR A 148 -11.02 21.12 -15.24
CA THR A 148 -10.56 22.52 -15.23
C THR A 148 -9.05 22.55 -15.49
N GLY A 149 -8.60 23.50 -16.31
CA GLY A 149 -7.19 23.66 -16.68
C GLY A 149 -6.95 23.44 -18.18
N GLY A 150 -5.69 23.47 -18.61
CA GLY A 150 -5.28 23.27 -20.00
C GLY A 150 -4.68 21.90 -20.22
N ASP A 151 -3.63 21.58 -19.46
CA ASP A 151 -2.80 20.39 -19.63
C ASP A 151 -3.32 19.20 -18.82
N LEU A 152 -4.59 18.87 -19.04
CA LEU A 152 -5.26 17.76 -18.36
C LEU A 152 -4.52 16.44 -18.59
N GLY A 153 -4.46 15.62 -17.56
CA GLY A 153 -3.63 14.43 -17.55
C GLY A 153 -3.94 13.50 -16.40
N LEU A 154 -3.22 12.39 -16.31
CA LEU A 154 -3.34 11.45 -15.19
C LEU A 154 -1.95 11.18 -14.65
N SER A 155 -1.87 10.99 -13.33
CA SER A 155 -0.65 10.45 -12.74
C SER A 155 -0.50 8.96 -13.01
N GLU A 156 -1.59 8.19 -13.05
CA GLU A 156 -1.54 6.74 -13.26
C GLU A 156 -2.93 6.22 -13.67
N MET A 157 -2.97 5.17 -14.48
CA MET A 157 -4.14 4.33 -14.71
C MET A 157 -3.81 2.87 -14.46
N GLU A 158 -4.42 2.30 -13.43
CA GLU A 158 -4.26 0.89 -13.09
C GLU A 158 -5.47 0.07 -13.49
N VAL A 159 -5.24 -1.17 -13.88
CA VAL A 159 -6.29 -2.11 -14.32
C VAL A 159 -6.08 -3.44 -13.63
N PHE A 160 -7.13 -3.98 -13.04
CA PHE A 160 -7.07 -5.21 -12.24
C PHE A 160 -7.89 -6.34 -12.86
N PRO A 161 -7.35 -7.56 -12.91
CA PRO A 161 -8.05 -8.72 -13.42
C PRO A 161 -9.19 -9.14 -12.50
N ALA A 162 -10.27 -9.66 -13.09
CA ALA A 162 -11.36 -10.24 -12.34
C ALA A 162 -11.05 -11.69 -11.96
N ALA A 163 -11.35 -12.08 -10.73
CA ALA A 163 -11.32 -13.48 -10.30
C ALA A 163 -12.35 -14.32 -11.11
N GLY A 164 -12.01 -15.58 -11.45
CA GLY A 164 -12.90 -16.44 -12.25
C GLY A 164 -12.43 -17.88 -12.47
N GLU A 165 -13.19 -18.63 -13.28
CA GLU A 165 -12.80 -19.97 -13.76
C GLU A 165 -11.54 -19.88 -14.63
N GLY A 166 -10.58 -20.78 -14.39
CA GLY A 166 -9.27 -20.74 -15.05
C GLY A 166 -8.26 -19.71 -14.50
N VAL A 167 -8.65 -18.91 -13.50
CA VAL A 167 -7.74 -18.02 -12.75
C VAL A 167 -7.13 -18.77 -11.55
N ASP A 168 -5.91 -18.40 -11.17
CA ASP A 168 -5.23 -18.91 -9.98
C ASP A 168 -6.09 -18.77 -8.70
N PHE A 169 -5.96 -19.72 -7.77
CA PHE A 169 -6.77 -19.78 -6.55
C PHE A 169 -6.54 -18.60 -5.62
N VAL A 170 -5.34 -18.01 -5.59
CA VAL A 170 -5.02 -16.87 -4.72
C VAL A 170 -5.86 -15.66 -5.10
N SER A 171 -6.17 -15.48 -6.40
CA SER A 171 -6.98 -14.35 -6.88
C SER A 171 -8.44 -14.40 -6.39
N ARG A 172 -8.90 -15.53 -5.84
CA ARG A 172 -10.27 -15.70 -5.32
C ARG A 172 -10.39 -15.33 -3.84
N VAL A 173 -9.27 -15.14 -3.16
CA VAL A 173 -9.25 -14.78 -1.75
C VAL A 173 -9.56 -13.29 -1.64
N ASP A 174 -10.57 -12.97 -0.83
CA ASP A 174 -10.92 -11.60 -0.46
C ASP A 174 -10.55 -11.38 1.02
N PRO A 175 -9.42 -10.68 1.30
CA PRO A 175 -8.99 -10.44 2.68
C PRO A 175 -9.92 -9.51 3.47
N TYR A 176 -10.85 -8.80 2.83
CA TYR A 176 -11.78 -7.90 3.54
C TYR A 176 -12.93 -8.63 4.23
N ILE A 177 -13.17 -9.90 3.89
CA ILE A 177 -14.20 -10.72 4.52
C ILE A 177 -14.00 -10.73 6.04
N GLU A 178 -15.08 -10.44 6.79
CA GLU A 178 -15.14 -10.40 8.26
C GLU A 178 -14.28 -9.32 8.95
N THR A 179 -13.70 -8.35 8.24
CA THR A 179 -12.95 -7.24 8.88
C THR A 179 -13.83 -6.35 9.78
N ASN A 180 -15.11 -6.17 9.45
CA ASN A 180 -15.99 -5.27 10.19
C ASN A 180 -16.52 -5.84 11.53
N ARG A 181 -16.49 -7.16 11.72
CA ARG A 181 -17.06 -7.87 12.89
C ARG A 181 -16.09 -8.85 13.56
N GLY A 182 -15.07 -9.27 12.82
CA GLY A 182 -14.12 -10.29 13.22
C GLY A 182 -13.14 -9.86 14.31
N ARG A 183 -11.98 -10.50 14.31
CA ARG A 183 -10.98 -10.39 15.37
C ARG A 183 -9.72 -9.72 14.84
N TYR A 184 -8.88 -9.27 15.76
CA TYR A 184 -7.61 -8.58 15.50
C TYR A 184 -6.76 -9.21 14.37
N PHE A 185 -6.76 -10.54 14.25
CA PHE A 185 -5.91 -11.31 13.34
C PHE A 185 -6.64 -11.82 12.08
N PHE A 186 -7.83 -11.31 11.76
CA PHE A 186 -8.56 -11.74 10.55
C PHE A 186 -8.05 -11.04 9.28
N PHE A 187 -7.51 -9.83 9.43
CA PHE A 187 -6.91 -9.08 8.33
C PHE A 187 -5.39 -9.19 8.39
N ILE A 188 -4.83 -10.18 7.69
CA ILE A 188 -3.39 -10.39 7.60
C ILE A 188 -2.99 -10.33 6.14
N THR A 189 -2.59 -9.14 5.70
CA THR A 189 -2.28 -8.89 4.29
C THR A 189 -0.83 -9.19 3.94
N GLY A 190 0.10 -9.06 4.89
CA GLY A 190 1.47 -9.58 4.76
C GLY A 190 1.64 -10.83 5.59
N GLY A 191 1.34 -11.96 4.99
CA GLY A 191 1.59 -13.26 5.59
C GLY A 191 1.65 -14.32 4.50
N VAL A 192 2.35 -15.40 4.83
CA VAL A 192 2.34 -16.65 4.07
C VAL A 192 1.61 -17.71 4.89
N PRO A 193 1.12 -18.80 4.27
CA PRO A 193 0.49 -19.88 5.02
C PRO A 193 1.39 -20.36 6.18
N PHE A 194 0.86 -20.28 7.40
CA PHE A 194 1.57 -20.66 8.64
C PHE A 194 2.82 -19.82 8.97
N GLY A 195 2.92 -18.60 8.44
CA GLY A 195 3.96 -17.64 8.82
C GLY A 195 3.88 -17.23 10.29
N MET A 196 5.04 -17.00 10.90
CA MET A 196 5.16 -16.41 12.25
C MET A 196 4.83 -14.92 12.23
N VAL A 197 5.25 -14.23 11.16
CA VAL A 197 4.91 -12.84 10.92
C VAL A 197 3.57 -12.76 10.20
N GLY A 198 2.72 -11.87 10.71
CA GLY A 198 1.46 -11.48 10.07
C GLY A 198 1.41 -9.97 10.12
N ALA A 199 1.96 -9.31 9.12
CA ALA A 199 2.01 -7.86 9.05
C ALA A 199 0.71 -7.31 8.45
N ALA A 200 0.13 -6.30 9.08
CA ALA A 200 -1.05 -5.63 8.59
C ALA A 200 -1.21 -4.25 9.25
N PRO A 201 -1.91 -3.30 8.59
CA PRO A 201 -2.43 -2.13 9.30
C PRO A 201 -3.51 -2.54 10.29
N HIS A 202 -3.75 -1.69 11.27
CA HIS A 202 -4.96 -1.73 12.07
C HIS A 202 -5.61 -0.34 12.10
N THR A 203 -6.95 -0.33 12.10
CA THR A 203 -7.77 0.88 12.16
C THR A 203 -8.50 1.00 13.50
N ARG A 204 -8.49 -0.07 14.30
CA ARG A 204 -8.95 -0.10 15.68
C ARG A 204 -7.97 -0.89 16.55
N ASN A 205 -7.39 -0.22 17.53
CA ASN A 205 -6.58 -0.90 18.54
C ASN A 205 -7.49 -1.60 19.58
N LYS A 206 -8.09 -2.72 19.18
CA LYS A 206 -8.95 -3.57 20.02
C LYS A 206 -8.95 -5.01 19.51
N ASN A 207 -9.42 -5.95 20.32
CA ASN A 207 -9.38 -7.37 20.00
C ASN A 207 -10.55 -7.93 19.18
N GLN A 208 -11.78 -7.72 19.67
CA GLN A 208 -13.01 -8.34 19.16
C GLN A 208 -13.93 -7.29 18.52
N ASN A 209 -15.03 -7.74 17.90
CA ASN A 209 -16.08 -6.90 17.32
C ASN A 209 -15.53 -5.98 16.22
N GLY A 210 -14.79 -6.59 15.30
CA GLY A 210 -14.03 -5.93 14.24
C GLY A 210 -12.82 -5.21 14.81
N GLY A 211 -12.00 -5.94 15.58
CA GLY A 211 -10.71 -5.46 16.09
C GLY A 211 -9.59 -5.61 15.07
N GLY A 212 -8.49 -4.89 15.26
CA GLY A 212 -7.42 -4.82 14.27
C GLY A 212 -7.84 -3.92 13.12
N TYR A 213 -7.99 -4.50 11.93
CA TYR A 213 -8.50 -3.78 10.77
C TYR A 213 -10.02 -3.89 10.67
N ASN A 214 -10.68 -2.74 10.59
CA ASN A 214 -12.11 -2.62 10.37
C ASN A 214 -12.36 -1.76 9.12
N TYR A 215 -13.02 -2.35 8.11
CA TYR A 215 -13.33 -1.69 6.84
C TYR A 215 -14.20 -0.43 6.97
N ASN A 216 -14.92 -0.25 8.09
CA ASN A 216 -15.76 0.93 8.26
C ASN A 216 -15.00 2.14 8.82
N GLU A 217 -13.71 1.98 9.13
CA GLU A 217 -12.85 3.08 9.61
C GLU A 217 -12.06 3.68 8.45
N ASN A 218 -11.74 4.96 8.56
CA ASN A 218 -11.02 5.73 7.56
C ASN A 218 -9.66 6.24 8.05
N GLU A 219 -9.16 5.70 9.17
CA GLU A 219 -7.86 6.06 9.73
C GLU A 219 -7.03 4.80 10.02
N ILE A 220 -5.78 4.79 9.54
CA ILE A 220 -4.77 3.81 9.94
C ILE A 220 -4.06 4.33 11.18
N LEU A 221 -4.00 3.47 12.21
CA LEU A 221 -3.38 3.78 13.50
C LEU A 221 -1.92 3.32 13.55
N GLY A 222 -1.56 2.31 12.76
CA GLY A 222 -0.20 1.78 12.65
C GLY A 222 -0.17 0.41 11.98
N PHE A 223 1.03 -0.11 11.75
CA PHE A 223 1.27 -1.41 11.11
C PHE A 223 1.94 -2.36 12.10
N GLY A 224 1.16 -3.29 12.66
CA GLY A 224 1.67 -4.33 13.55
C GLY A 224 2.34 -5.44 12.76
N GLN A 225 3.42 -6.03 13.29
CA GLN A 225 4.17 -7.11 12.63
C GLN A 225 3.69 -8.51 13.04
N ILE A 226 2.91 -8.59 14.12
CA ILE A 226 2.37 -9.84 14.65
C ILE A 226 0.85 -9.66 14.83
N HIS A 227 0.08 -10.40 14.04
CA HIS A 227 -1.37 -10.48 14.13
C HIS A 227 -1.78 -11.93 14.43
N ASP A 228 -1.82 -12.31 15.70
CA ASP A 228 -2.16 -13.67 16.13
C ASP A 228 -3.15 -13.66 17.31
N TRP A 229 -3.81 -14.78 17.61
CA TRP A 229 -4.83 -14.96 18.64
C TRP A 229 -4.41 -14.50 20.05
N MET A 230 -3.13 -14.59 20.39
CA MET A 230 -2.60 -14.33 21.75
C MET A 230 -1.38 -13.41 21.80
N MET A 231 -0.99 -12.86 20.65
CA MET A 231 0.26 -12.13 20.53
C MET A 231 0.13 -11.01 19.51
N SER A 232 0.82 -9.91 19.81
CA SER A 232 0.92 -8.72 18.99
C SER A 232 2.25 -8.05 19.29
N GLY A 233 2.65 -7.12 18.43
CA GLY A 233 3.77 -6.24 18.71
C GLY A 233 4.75 -6.08 17.57
N VAL A 234 5.74 -5.24 17.86
CA VAL A 234 6.41 -4.34 16.92
C VAL A 234 5.37 -3.63 16.06
N GLU A 235 5.09 -2.37 16.39
CA GLU A 235 4.25 -1.51 15.57
C GLU A 235 5.11 -0.46 14.88
N ILE A 236 4.92 -0.29 13.58
CA ILE A 236 5.60 0.77 12.82
C ILE A 236 4.59 1.71 12.18
N MET A 237 5.00 2.96 11.98
CA MET A 237 4.24 3.94 11.21
C MET A 237 5.21 4.82 10.41
N PRO A 238 5.24 4.75 9.07
CA PRO A 238 5.97 5.72 8.26
C PRO A 238 5.28 7.08 8.38
N SER A 239 6.09 8.12 8.51
CA SER A 239 5.64 9.44 8.93
C SER A 239 6.60 10.53 8.43
N THR A 240 6.20 11.79 8.57
CA THR A 240 7.12 12.93 8.46
C THR A 240 7.49 13.45 9.85
N THR A 241 8.37 14.45 9.90
CA THR A 241 8.72 15.12 11.15
C THR A 241 7.59 15.94 11.78
N ALA A 242 6.50 16.19 11.04
CA ALA A 242 5.32 16.91 11.51
C ALA A 242 4.48 16.13 12.53
N SER A 243 4.54 14.80 12.52
CA SER A 243 3.84 13.97 13.50
C SER A 243 4.45 14.07 14.90
N GLN A 244 3.62 13.83 15.92
CA GLN A 244 3.97 13.99 17.34
C GLN A 244 3.89 12.65 18.08
N PRO A 245 4.98 11.86 18.15
CA PRO A 245 4.96 10.54 18.77
C PRO A 245 4.48 10.47 20.22
N ALA A 246 4.71 11.54 21.01
CA ALA A 246 4.26 11.60 22.40
C ALA A 246 2.73 11.55 22.56
N LEU A 247 1.95 11.87 21.51
CA LEU A 247 0.49 11.79 21.52
C LEU A 247 -0.04 10.39 21.14
N GLY A 248 0.85 9.40 20.97
CA GLY A 248 0.47 8.06 20.53
C GLY A 248 -0.18 8.06 19.15
N GLU A 249 -1.12 7.14 18.95
CA GLU A 249 -1.91 7.03 17.71
C GLU A 249 -2.54 8.36 17.28
N LYS A 250 -2.96 9.22 18.22
CA LYS A 250 -3.54 10.54 17.88
C LYS A 250 -2.53 11.51 17.26
N GLY A 251 -1.23 11.29 17.46
CA GLY A 251 -0.17 12.13 16.93
C GLY A 251 0.40 11.68 15.58
N TRP A 252 0.14 10.43 15.17
CA TRP A 252 0.71 9.87 13.93
C TRP A 252 -0.27 9.15 13.01
N LYS A 253 -1.52 8.89 13.42
CA LYS A 253 -2.52 8.25 12.55
C LYS A 253 -2.66 9.00 11.23
N SER A 254 -3.15 8.30 10.22
CA SER A 254 -3.38 8.87 8.90
C SER A 254 -4.75 8.48 8.38
N LYS A 255 -5.41 9.43 7.71
CA LYS A 255 -6.54 9.11 6.85
C LYS A 255 -6.13 8.24 5.67
N PHE A 256 -7.01 7.34 5.29
CA PHE A 256 -6.91 6.57 4.04
C PHE A 256 -8.32 6.38 3.45
N ASN A 257 -8.38 5.83 2.25
CA ASN A 257 -9.63 5.42 1.62
C ASN A 257 -9.43 4.09 0.89
N HIS A 258 -10.51 3.34 0.64
CA HIS A 258 -10.44 2.06 -0.07
C HIS A 258 -10.32 2.18 -1.59
N ASP A 259 -10.59 3.37 -2.15
CA ASP A 259 -10.43 3.63 -3.58
C ASP A 259 -8.94 3.56 -3.98
N ASP A 260 -8.04 3.91 -3.06
CA ASP A 260 -6.57 3.87 -3.17
C ASP A 260 -5.92 2.83 -2.24
N GLU A 261 -6.66 1.76 -1.95
CA GLU A 261 -6.18 0.62 -1.18
C GLU A 261 -6.21 -0.65 -2.05
N ILE A 262 -5.05 -1.31 -2.15
CA ILE A 262 -4.90 -2.57 -2.89
C ILE A 262 -4.51 -3.67 -1.91
N VAL A 263 -5.43 -4.59 -1.70
CA VAL A 263 -5.28 -5.70 -0.76
C VAL A 263 -5.32 -7.02 -1.50
N GLN A 264 -4.29 -7.83 -1.31
CA GLN A 264 -4.14 -9.17 -1.86
C GLN A 264 -3.52 -10.10 -0.82
N PRO A 265 -3.69 -11.42 -0.92
CA PRO A 265 -2.95 -12.34 -0.07
C PRO A 265 -1.44 -12.14 -0.24
N GLY A 266 -0.75 -11.84 0.87
CA GLY A 266 0.69 -11.61 0.87
C GLY A 266 1.13 -10.22 0.38
N TYR A 267 0.21 -9.32 0.02
CA TYR A 267 0.54 -7.97 -0.43
C TYR A 267 -0.50 -6.92 -0.04
N HIS A 268 -0.03 -5.77 0.44
CA HIS A 268 -0.87 -4.61 0.72
C HIS A 268 -0.23 -3.33 0.23
N ARG A 269 -1.03 -2.47 -0.38
CA ARG A 269 -0.67 -1.08 -0.68
C ARG A 269 -1.77 -0.14 -0.21
N VAL A 270 -1.38 0.91 0.51
CA VAL A 270 -2.29 1.95 0.97
C VAL A 270 -1.63 3.33 0.93
N PHE A 271 -2.43 4.35 0.66
CA PHE A 271 -2.00 5.75 0.71
C PHE A 271 -2.38 6.40 2.05
N LEU A 272 -1.36 6.84 2.80
CA LEU A 272 -1.51 7.64 4.02
C LEU A 272 -1.65 9.12 3.63
N GLN A 273 -2.89 9.59 3.61
CA GLN A 273 -3.26 10.89 3.02
C GLN A 273 -2.68 12.08 3.79
N ASP A 274 -2.62 11.99 5.12
CA ASP A 274 -2.18 13.12 5.96
C ASP A 274 -0.66 13.37 5.85
N GLN A 275 0.12 12.30 5.67
CA GLN A 275 1.58 12.34 5.55
C GLN A 275 2.04 12.33 4.08
N LYS A 276 1.13 12.08 3.14
CA LYS A 276 1.42 11.92 1.70
C LYS A 276 2.47 10.83 1.44
N ILE A 277 2.25 9.66 2.05
CA ILE A 277 3.13 8.49 1.95
C ILE A 277 2.35 7.30 1.40
N ARG A 278 2.84 6.70 0.32
CA ARG A 278 2.37 5.39 -0.11
C ARG A 278 3.16 4.29 0.58
N VAL A 279 2.43 3.36 1.18
CA VAL A 279 2.98 2.23 1.92
C VAL A 279 2.66 0.97 1.17
N GLU A 280 3.69 0.18 0.85
CA GLU A 280 3.56 -1.16 0.33
C GLU A 280 4.20 -2.15 1.29
N GLN A 281 3.59 -3.32 1.45
CA GLN A 281 3.99 -4.32 2.41
C GLN A 281 3.80 -5.73 1.86
N THR A 282 4.77 -6.59 2.12
CA THR A 282 4.68 -8.05 1.94
C THR A 282 5.42 -8.77 3.09
N ALA A 283 5.35 -10.10 3.17
CA ALA A 283 6.04 -10.87 4.20
C ALA A 283 6.47 -12.25 3.72
N THR A 284 7.52 -12.77 4.36
CA THR A 284 7.90 -14.20 4.38
C THR A 284 7.42 -14.84 5.68
N ASP A 285 7.83 -16.07 5.97
CA ASP A 285 7.53 -16.74 7.25
C ASP A 285 7.86 -15.88 8.48
N ARG A 286 8.94 -15.10 8.46
CA ARG A 286 9.50 -14.43 9.65
C ARG A 286 9.98 -13.00 9.44
N VAL A 287 9.81 -12.45 8.23
CA VAL A 287 10.30 -11.12 7.86
C VAL A 287 9.24 -10.37 7.07
N SER A 288 8.89 -9.17 7.53
CA SER A 288 8.08 -8.21 6.76
C SER A 288 9.00 -7.34 5.91
N PHE A 289 8.57 -7.04 4.69
CA PHE A 289 9.19 -6.06 3.81
C PHE A 289 8.25 -4.90 3.61
N TYR A 290 8.80 -3.69 3.69
CA TYR A 290 8.08 -2.45 3.44
C TYR A 290 8.77 -1.64 2.35
N ARG A 291 7.97 -0.98 1.52
CA ARG A 291 8.41 0.11 0.65
C ARG A 291 7.59 1.35 0.99
N PHE A 292 8.28 2.42 1.34
CA PHE A 292 7.67 3.72 1.65
C PHE A 292 8.04 4.72 0.57
N GLN A 293 7.04 5.23 -0.14
CA GLN A 293 7.20 6.25 -1.17
C GLN A 293 6.64 7.56 -0.62
N TYR A 294 7.53 8.51 -0.34
CA TYR A 294 7.17 9.86 0.08
C TYR A 294 6.87 10.69 -1.16
N LEU A 295 5.62 11.13 -1.31
CA LEU A 295 5.14 11.77 -2.55
C LEU A 295 5.46 13.26 -2.60
N GLN A 296 5.86 13.83 -1.45
CA GLN A 296 6.27 15.22 -1.32
C GLN A 296 7.64 15.30 -0.64
N GLN A 297 8.37 16.38 -0.93
CA GLN A 297 9.64 16.66 -0.27
C GLN A 297 9.42 16.88 1.22
N SER A 298 9.96 15.97 2.04
CA SER A 298 9.82 16.00 3.49
C SER A 298 10.98 15.28 4.17
N ASP A 299 11.18 15.56 5.45
CA ASP A 299 12.05 14.74 6.28
C ASP A 299 11.34 13.43 6.63
N ALA A 300 11.81 12.35 6.01
CA ALA A 300 11.31 11.01 6.25
C ALA A 300 11.54 10.57 7.70
N ARG A 301 10.53 9.94 8.30
CA ARG A 301 10.57 9.38 9.66
C ARG A 301 9.85 8.03 9.65
N ILE A 302 10.36 7.08 10.43
CA ILE A 302 9.63 5.85 10.76
C ILE A 302 9.49 5.83 12.27
N ILE A 303 8.24 5.79 12.74
CA ILE A 303 7.91 5.65 14.16
C ILE A 303 7.85 4.16 14.46
N ILE A 304 8.45 3.74 15.56
CA ILE A 304 8.44 2.35 16.02
C ILE A 304 7.90 2.36 17.45
N ASN A 305 6.64 1.97 17.60
CA ASN A 305 6.00 1.88 18.90
C ASN A 305 6.27 0.49 19.50
N LEU A 306 6.94 0.49 20.65
CA LEU A 306 7.35 -0.72 21.38
C LEU A 306 6.70 -0.79 22.77
N GLY A 307 5.73 0.08 23.06
CA GLY A 307 5.09 0.18 24.37
C GLY A 307 3.58 0.16 24.29
N GLY A 308 2.95 -0.29 25.37
CA GLY A 308 1.51 -0.18 25.56
C GLY A 308 0.70 -1.31 24.94
N TYR A 309 -0.62 -1.13 24.96
CA TYR A 309 -1.58 -2.12 24.50
C TYR A 309 -1.70 -2.11 22.98
N LEU A 310 -1.66 -3.29 22.35
CA LEU A 310 -1.90 -3.47 20.93
C LEU A 310 -2.75 -4.72 20.71
N GLY A 311 -4.01 -4.56 20.33
CA GLY A 311 -4.88 -5.62 19.78
C GLY A 311 -5.22 -6.80 20.72
N ASN A 312 -4.23 -7.58 21.11
CA ASN A 312 -4.31 -8.81 21.90
C ASN A 312 -3.52 -8.77 23.22
N SER A 313 -2.45 -7.97 23.27
CA SER A 313 -1.47 -8.01 24.37
C SER A 313 -0.89 -6.63 24.64
N THR A 314 -0.10 -6.52 25.71
CA THR A 314 0.65 -5.30 26.06
C THR A 314 2.14 -5.57 25.86
N MET A 315 2.83 -4.62 25.22
CA MET A 315 4.29 -4.60 25.15
C MET A 315 4.85 -3.90 26.39
N GLU A 316 5.69 -4.60 27.14
CA GLU A 316 6.41 -4.09 28.32
C GLU A 316 7.91 -4.44 28.25
N ASN A 317 8.73 -3.80 29.06
CA ASN A 317 10.17 -4.00 29.17
C ASN A 317 10.87 -3.91 27.81
N ALA A 318 10.48 -2.91 27.01
CA ALA A 318 11.04 -2.68 25.70
C ALA A 318 12.49 -2.19 25.82
N VAL A 319 13.34 -2.68 24.93
CA VAL A 319 14.71 -2.23 24.73
C VAL A 319 14.95 -2.12 23.24
N VAL A 320 15.58 -1.04 22.81
CA VAL A 320 16.04 -0.84 21.44
C VAL A 320 17.49 -0.32 21.44
N THR A 321 18.30 -0.80 20.51
CA THR A 321 19.70 -0.44 20.36
C THR A 321 20.01 -0.14 18.90
N ARG A 322 20.72 0.95 18.65
CA ARG A 322 21.32 1.27 17.36
C ARG A 322 22.55 0.42 17.15
N ILE A 323 22.52 -0.45 16.15
CA ILE A 323 23.68 -1.25 15.73
C ILE A 323 24.49 -0.51 14.69
N SER A 324 23.81 0.15 13.75
CA SER A 324 24.40 1.03 12.75
C SER A 324 23.38 2.06 12.28
N ASP A 325 23.74 2.90 11.33
CA ASP A 325 22.84 3.88 10.72
C ASP A 325 21.78 3.23 9.83
N THR A 326 21.85 1.90 9.61
CA THR A 326 20.90 1.14 8.80
C THR A 326 20.28 -0.04 9.56
N GLU A 327 20.63 -0.24 10.83
CA GLU A 327 20.17 -1.39 11.60
C GLU A 327 19.92 -1.03 13.07
N ILE A 328 18.75 -1.45 13.55
CA ILE A 328 18.40 -1.46 14.97
C ILE A 328 17.95 -2.85 15.38
N GLU A 329 18.21 -3.21 16.63
CA GLU A 329 17.70 -4.42 17.24
C GLU A 329 16.99 -4.10 18.55
N GLY A 330 16.17 -5.02 19.02
CA GLY A 330 15.49 -4.82 20.28
C GLY A 330 14.69 -6.02 20.74
N SER A 331 14.04 -5.84 21.88
CA SER A 331 13.16 -6.83 22.47
C SER A 331 12.08 -6.18 23.31
N PHE A 332 10.99 -6.90 23.54
CA PHE A 332 9.95 -6.55 24.51
C PHE A 332 9.33 -7.83 25.07
N SER A 333 8.63 -7.69 26.20
CA SER A 333 7.84 -8.75 26.82
C SER A 333 6.37 -8.55 26.43
N SER A 334 5.78 -9.54 25.74
CA SER A 334 4.34 -9.59 25.50
C SER A 334 3.63 -10.18 26.71
N VAL A 335 2.79 -9.37 27.34
CA VAL A 335 2.08 -9.67 28.61
C VAL A 335 0.60 -9.29 28.52
N LYS A 336 -0.16 -9.53 29.60
CA LYS A 336 -1.56 -9.06 29.79
C LYS A 336 -2.52 -9.46 28.66
N ARG A 337 -2.32 -10.61 28.02
CA ARG A 337 -3.22 -11.08 26.96
C ARG A 337 -4.57 -11.53 27.51
N TYR A 338 -5.61 -11.36 26.71
CA TYR A 338 -6.99 -11.61 27.14
C TYR A 338 -7.32 -13.09 27.36
N TRP A 339 -6.79 -13.98 26.54
CA TRP A 339 -7.22 -15.39 26.50
C TRP A 339 -6.02 -16.30 26.70
N GLY A 340 -5.89 -16.94 27.87
CA GLY A 340 -4.89 -17.98 28.12
C GLY A 340 -3.43 -17.61 27.79
N GLY A 341 -2.62 -18.63 27.52
CA GLY A 341 -1.22 -18.49 27.10
C GLY A 341 -0.21 -18.20 28.24
N PRO A 342 1.10 -18.17 27.93
CA PRO A 342 2.18 -18.04 28.93
C PRO A 342 2.28 -16.62 29.49
N LYS A 343 2.19 -16.39 30.80
CA LYS A 343 2.11 -15.03 31.42
C LYS A 343 2.99 -13.96 30.77
N GLU A 344 4.20 -14.34 30.36
CA GLU A 344 5.14 -13.51 29.63
C GLU A 344 5.74 -14.29 28.45
N VAL A 345 5.87 -13.63 27.30
CA VAL A 345 6.62 -14.13 26.14
C VAL A 345 7.59 -13.04 25.68
N LYS A 346 8.90 -13.30 25.73
CA LYS A 346 9.91 -12.36 25.24
C LYS A 346 10.01 -12.46 23.72
N LEU A 347 9.92 -11.32 23.04
CA LEU A 347 10.05 -11.20 21.61
C LEU A 347 11.29 -10.36 21.27
N PHE A 348 11.99 -10.76 20.22
CA PHE A 348 13.18 -10.10 19.71
C PHE A 348 12.94 -9.69 18.26
N PHE A 349 13.49 -8.54 17.86
CA PHE A 349 13.35 -8.04 16.50
C PHE A 349 14.64 -7.38 16.02
N VAL A 350 14.79 -7.35 14.70
CA VAL A 350 15.80 -6.57 13.98
C VAL A 350 15.08 -5.82 12.87
N ILE A 351 15.36 -4.53 12.72
CA ILE A 351 14.83 -3.69 11.63
C ILE A 351 16.02 -3.14 10.85
N ARG A 352 15.98 -3.33 9.53
CA ARG A 352 17.00 -2.85 8.59
C ARG A 352 16.39 -1.86 7.61
N PHE A 353 17.18 -0.83 7.28
CA PHE A 353 16.80 0.21 6.34
C PHE A 353 17.69 0.16 5.10
N ASP A 354 17.11 0.44 3.93
CA ASP A 354 17.84 0.58 2.66
C ASP A 354 18.64 1.90 2.59
N LYS A 355 18.26 2.88 3.42
CA LYS A 355 18.93 4.19 3.55
C LYS A 355 19.39 4.42 4.98
N PRO A 356 20.57 5.04 5.19
CA PRO A 356 21.04 5.37 6.53
C PRO A 356 20.13 6.45 7.15
N PHE A 357 19.68 6.24 8.38
CA PHE A 357 18.95 7.25 9.15
C PHE A 357 19.94 8.25 9.78
N LYS A 358 19.51 9.53 9.85
CA LYS A 358 20.34 10.60 10.43
C LYS A 358 20.39 10.59 11.96
N ALA A 359 19.31 10.13 12.60
CA ALA A 359 19.17 10.09 14.05
C ALA A 359 18.20 8.99 14.48
N LEU A 360 18.47 8.38 15.64
CA LEU A 360 17.51 7.56 16.37
C LEU A 360 17.03 8.36 17.58
N ASN A 361 15.74 8.68 17.64
CA ASN A 361 15.16 9.43 18.75
C ASN A 361 14.19 8.54 19.54
N GLY A 362 14.14 8.74 20.86
CA GLY A 362 13.26 7.99 21.77
C GLY A 362 12.23 8.89 22.42
N TRP A 363 11.09 8.33 22.80
CA TRP A 363 10.11 8.98 23.64
C TRP A 363 9.56 8.02 24.69
N LYS A 364 9.19 8.57 25.85
CA LYS A 364 8.54 7.85 26.94
C LYS A 364 7.57 8.80 27.63
N GLY A 365 6.27 8.57 27.46
CA GLY A 365 5.25 9.55 27.82
C GLY A 365 5.57 10.91 27.17
N ASN A 366 5.73 11.94 28.00
CA ASN A 366 6.07 13.30 27.54
C ASN A 366 7.58 13.59 27.47
N SER A 367 8.43 12.63 27.89
CA SER A 367 9.89 12.76 27.81
C SER A 367 10.38 12.34 26.44
N SER A 368 11.38 13.04 25.92
CA SER A 368 12.04 12.69 24.66
C SER A 368 13.56 12.68 24.82
N ALA A 369 14.22 11.86 24.02
CA ALA A 369 15.66 11.75 23.93
C ALA A 369 16.09 11.79 22.45
N GLN A 370 17.17 12.50 22.15
CA GLN A 370 17.63 12.71 20.78
C GLN A 370 18.92 11.92 20.52
N ASN A 371 19.03 11.37 19.30
CA ASN A 371 20.20 10.67 18.79
C ASN A 371 20.80 9.65 19.78
N ILE A 372 19.96 8.75 20.27
CA ILE A 372 20.31 7.77 21.28
C ILE A 372 21.05 6.57 20.67
N ALA A 373 21.94 5.96 21.45
CA ALA A 373 22.52 4.66 21.14
C ALA A 373 21.61 3.51 21.57
N SER A 374 20.89 3.66 22.68
CA SER A 374 19.92 2.70 23.18
C SER A 374 18.82 3.41 23.97
N TYR A 375 17.63 2.80 24.02
CA TYR A 375 16.51 3.20 24.87
C TYR A 375 15.88 1.99 25.53
N ALA A 376 15.39 2.16 26.75
CA ALA A 376 14.66 1.11 27.45
C ALA A 376 13.52 1.68 28.29
N GLY A 377 12.47 0.89 28.44
CA GLY A 377 11.35 1.14 29.34
C GLY A 377 9.98 1.06 28.67
N ASP A 378 8.95 1.14 29.53
CA ASP A 378 7.54 1.19 29.15
C ASP A 378 7.06 2.60 28.78
#